data_AF-A0A438IIE5-F1
#
_entry.id   AF-A0A438IIE5-F1
#
_cell.length_a   1.000
_cell.length_b   1.000
_cell.length_c   1.000
_cell.angle_alpha   90.00
_cell.angle_beta   90.00
_cell.angle_gamma   90.00
#
_symmetry.space_group_name_H-M   'P 1'
#
loop_
_entity.id
_entity.type
_entity.pdbx_description
1 polymer ?
#
loop_
_entity_poly.entity_id
_entity_poly.type
_entity_poly.pdbx_seq_one_letter_code
_entity_poly.pdbx_strand_id
1 'polypeptide(L)'
;MSSQKKLAFFAGSINSPVRERLLQVWRNDSEISVHFGRLTTPYADELLGSKFCLHVKGFEINTARIADSLYYGCVPVIIANHYDLPFADILNWKSFSIVVATLDIPLLKQVLKG
;
A
#
# COMPACT_ATOMS: atom_id res chain seq x y z
N MET A 1 -7.09 -6.14 -20.65
CA MET A 1 -6.22 -6.85 -19.69
C MET A 1 -5.12 -5.87 -19.27
N SER A 2 -5.18 -5.36 -18.05
CA SER A 2 -4.19 -4.40 -17.54
C SER A 2 -2.83 -5.09 -17.44
N SER A 3 -1.82 -4.62 -18.18
CA SER A 3 -0.43 -5.00 -17.93
C SER A 3 0.03 -4.25 -16.70
N GLN A 4 -0.31 -4.72 -15.50
CA GLN A 4 0.19 -4.15 -14.26
C GLN A 4 1.72 -4.11 -14.34
N LYS A 5 2.29 -2.90 -14.38
CA LYS A 5 3.74 -2.68 -14.56
C LYS A 5 4.46 -2.61 -13.22
N LYS A 6 3.75 -2.31 -12.13
CA LYS A 6 4.28 -2.14 -10.78
C LYS A 6 3.86 -3.33 -9.91
N LEU A 7 4.80 -3.84 -9.13
CA LEU A 7 4.50 -4.84 -8.12
C LEU A 7 3.64 -4.20 -7.02
N ALA A 8 4.09 -3.08 -6.46
CA ALA A 8 3.37 -2.39 -5.41
C ALA A 8 3.46 -0.86 -5.57
N PHE A 9 2.46 -0.16 -5.06
CA PHE A 9 2.40 1.30 -5.09
C PHE A 9 1.97 1.91 -3.77
N PHE A 10 2.58 3.05 -3.43
CA PHE A 10 2.17 3.94 -2.34
C PHE A 10 2.29 5.39 -2.78
N ALA A 11 1.30 6.22 -2.41
CA ALA A 11 1.43 7.67 -2.44
C ALA A 11 0.82 8.31 -1.19
N GLY A 12 1.54 9.25 -0.57
CA GLY A 12 1.03 9.97 0.59
C GLY A 12 2.01 10.96 1.20
N SER A 13 1.63 11.57 2.33
CA SER A 13 2.51 12.42 3.13
C SER A 13 3.44 11.59 4.04
N ILE A 14 4.65 12.08 4.29
CA ILE A 14 5.58 11.52 5.29
C ILE A 14 5.16 12.02 6.67
N ASN A 15 4.03 11.50 7.16
CA ASN A 15 3.45 11.88 8.44
C ASN A 15 3.47 10.72 9.44
N SER A 16 4.41 9.78 9.34
CA SER A 16 4.64 8.77 10.39
C SER A 16 6.02 8.15 10.22
N PRO A 17 6.62 7.63 11.31
CA PRO A 17 7.89 6.90 11.23
C PRO A 17 7.82 5.69 10.29
N VAL A 18 6.66 5.05 10.20
CA VAL A 18 6.43 3.90 9.31
C VAL A 18 6.51 4.30 7.84
N ARG A 19 5.93 5.46 7.48
CA ARG A 19 5.99 5.99 6.11
C ARG A 19 7.38 6.48 5.75
N GLU A 20 8.09 7.10 6.69
CA GLU A 20 9.49 7.45 6.50
C GLU A 20 10.35 6.20 6.26
N ARG A 21 10.14 5.13 7.05
CA ARG A 21 10.82 3.86 6.84
C ARG A 21 10.51 3.25 5.47
N LEU A 22 9.24 3.26 5.05
CA LEU A 22 8.86 2.80 3.70
C LEU A 22 9.61 3.56 2.61
N LEU A 23 9.68 4.90 2.71
CA LEU A 23 10.42 5.73 1.77
C LEU A 23 11.90 5.35 1.73
N GLN A 24 12.55 5.30 2.89
CA GLN A 24 13.98 5.05 2.98
C GLN A 24 14.38 3.74 2.32
N VAL A 25 13.56 2.70 2.49
CA VAL A 25 13.81 1.37 1.94
C VAL A 25 13.51 1.30 0.43
N TRP A 26 12.39 1.88 -0.02
CA TRP A 26 11.85 1.59 -1.35
C TRP A 26 11.90 2.75 -2.37
N ARG A 27 12.40 3.94 -2.00
CA ARG A 27 12.46 5.12 -2.89
C ARG A 27 13.16 4.92 -4.24
N ASN A 28 14.09 3.97 -4.31
CA ASN A 28 14.94 3.73 -5.48
C ASN A 28 14.66 2.37 -6.14
N ASP A 29 13.54 1.71 -5.80
CA ASP A 29 13.19 0.41 -6.37
C ASP A 29 12.44 0.56 -7.70
N SER A 30 12.63 -0.41 -8.60
CA SER A 30 12.01 -0.40 -9.94
C SER A 30 10.62 -1.05 -9.99
N GLU A 31 10.24 -1.85 -9.00
CA GLU A 31 8.98 -2.59 -8.96
C GLU A 31 8.02 -2.08 -7.87
N ILE A 32 8.57 -1.63 -6.74
CA ILE A 32 7.82 -1.01 -5.64
C ILE A 32 7.94 0.51 -5.76
N SER A 33 6.87 1.14 -6.22
CA SER A 33 6.80 2.57 -6.47
C SER A 33 6.27 3.30 -5.23
N VAL A 34 7.11 4.10 -4.58
CA VAL A 34 6.75 4.86 -3.37
C VAL A 34 6.94 6.34 -3.63
N HIS A 35 5.83 7.08 -3.67
CA HIS A 35 5.79 8.51 -3.94
C HIS A 35 5.35 9.30 -2.70
N PHE A 36 5.98 10.46 -2.52
CA PHE A 36 5.58 11.40 -1.48
C PHE A 36 5.37 12.79 -2.07
N GLY A 37 4.37 13.49 -1.56
CA GLY A 37 3.94 14.77 -2.11
C GLY A 37 3.00 14.60 -3.31
N ARG A 38 2.99 15.60 -4.19
CA ARG A 38 2.05 15.65 -5.33
C ARG A 38 2.52 14.70 -6.44
N LEU A 39 1.63 13.78 -6.84
CA LEU A 39 1.85 12.96 -8.02
C LEU A 39 1.80 13.82 -9.28
N THR A 40 2.67 13.51 -10.24
CA THR A 40 2.65 14.08 -11.59
C THR A 40 1.66 13.36 -12.52
N THR A 41 1.27 12.14 -12.14
CA THR A 41 0.28 11.31 -12.81
C THR A 41 -1.05 11.28 -12.03
N PRO A 42 -2.19 10.97 -12.69
CA PRO A 42 -3.44 10.73 -11.98
C PRO A 42 -3.30 9.55 -11.01
N TYR A 43 -3.77 9.73 -9.76
CA TYR A 43 -3.72 8.68 -8.73
C TYR A 43 -4.40 7.37 -9.18
N ALA A 44 -5.51 7.48 -9.92
CA ALA A 44 -6.23 6.33 -10.47
C ALA A 44 -5.36 5.48 -11.41
N ASP A 45 -4.57 6.11 -12.28
CA ASP A 45 -3.69 5.41 -13.22
C ASP A 45 -2.57 4.66 -12.49
N GLU A 46 -2.08 5.25 -11.39
CA GLU A 46 -1.09 4.61 -10.52
C GLU A 46 -1.65 3.35 -9.86
N LEU A 47 -2.89 3.39 -9.36
CA LEU A 47 -3.58 2.24 -8.78
C LEU A 47 -3.85 1.15 -9.83
N LEU A 48 -4.41 1.53 -11.00
CA LEU A 48 -4.72 0.60 -12.10
C LEU A 48 -3.47 -0.09 -12.67
N GLY A 49 -2.33 0.59 -12.63
CA GLY A 49 -1.04 0.07 -13.07
C GLY A 49 -0.30 -0.82 -12.06
N SER A 50 -0.89 -1.03 -10.87
CA SER A 50 -0.25 -1.71 -9.75
C SER A 50 -0.98 -2.99 -9.36
N LYS A 51 -0.22 -4.04 -9.01
CA LYS A 51 -0.78 -5.29 -8.51
C LYS A 51 -1.21 -5.19 -7.04
N PHE A 52 -0.36 -4.56 -6.24
CA PHE A 52 -0.55 -4.37 -4.80
C PHE A 52 -0.56 -2.88 -4.44
N CYS A 53 -1.42 -2.50 -3.49
CA CYS A 53 -1.53 -1.12 -3.02
C CYS A 53 -1.20 -1.08 -1.54
N LEU A 54 -0.10 -0.41 -1.21
CA LEU A 54 0.36 -0.32 0.16
C LEU A 54 -0.51 0.66 0.93
N HIS A 55 -1.04 0.21 2.05
CA HIS A 55 -1.77 0.99 3.03
C HIS A 55 -0.89 1.11 4.25
N VAL A 56 -0.17 2.24 4.36
CA VAL A 56 0.74 2.49 5.48
C VAL A 56 0.12 3.45 6.47
N LYS A 57 0.03 3.01 7.72
CA LYS A 57 -0.52 3.79 8.82
C LYS A 57 0.19 5.15 8.94
N GLY A 58 -0.61 6.22 8.90
CA GLY A 58 -0.16 7.58 9.23
C GLY A 58 -0.62 7.97 10.63
N PHE A 59 -0.57 9.27 10.95
CA PHE A 59 -1.23 9.80 12.16
C PHE A 59 -2.76 9.78 12.08
N GLU A 60 -3.32 9.89 10.87
CA GLU A 60 -4.77 9.85 10.66
C GLU A 60 -5.28 8.41 10.59
N ILE A 61 -6.41 8.17 11.28
CA ILE A 61 -6.98 6.85 11.53
C ILE A 61 -7.67 6.26 10.29
N ASN A 62 -8.27 7.10 9.43
CA ASN A 62 -9.02 6.65 8.27
C ASN A 62 -8.62 7.42 7.01
N THR A 63 -8.06 6.71 6.04
CA THR A 63 -7.83 7.27 4.71
C THR A 63 -8.57 6.42 3.69
N ALA A 64 -9.27 7.07 2.75
CA ALA A 64 -10.09 6.44 1.70
C ALA A 64 -9.33 5.44 0.80
N ARG A 65 -8.00 5.36 0.92
CA ARG A 65 -7.12 4.54 0.08
C ARG A 65 -7.54 3.08 0.01
N ILE A 66 -8.00 2.50 1.12
CA ILE A 66 -8.42 1.09 1.12
C ILE A 66 -9.60 0.90 0.16
N ALA A 67 -10.59 1.79 0.19
CA ALA A 67 -11.72 1.76 -0.74
C ALA A 67 -11.25 1.99 -2.19
N ASP A 68 -10.35 2.95 -2.42
CA ASP A 68 -9.79 3.21 -3.75
C ASP A 68 -9.07 1.98 -4.32
N SER A 69 -8.26 1.30 -3.49
CA SER A 69 -7.54 0.09 -3.93
C SER A 69 -8.50 -1.02 -4.37
N LEU A 70 -9.60 -1.23 -3.62
CA LEU A 70 -10.63 -2.19 -4.01
C LEU A 70 -11.34 -1.77 -5.30
N TYR A 71 -11.69 -0.49 -5.43
CA TYR A 71 -12.38 0.05 -6.60
C TYR A 71 -11.54 -0.09 -7.89
N TYR A 72 -10.23 0.17 -7.81
CA TYR A 72 -9.32 0.08 -8.95
C TYR A 72 -8.68 -1.32 -9.13
N GLY A 73 -9.15 -2.34 -8.39
CA GLY A 73 -8.70 -3.72 -8.56
C GLY A 73 -7.27 -4.00 -8.10
N CYS A 74 -6.78 -3.22 -7.15
CA CYS A 74 -5.45 -3.32 -6.57
C CYS A 74 -5.50 -4.01 -5.19
N VAL A 75 -4.74 -5.09 -5.00
CA VAL A 75 -4.82 -5.89 -3.76
C VAL A 75 -4.26 -5.09 -2.58
N PRO A 76 -5.03 -4.86 -1.49
CA PRO A 76 -4.55 -4.11 -0.34
C PRO A 76 -3.41 -4.82 0.39
N VAL A 77 -2.32 -4.10 0.66
CA VAL A 77 -1.21 -4.54 1.53
C VAL A 77 -1.15 -3.62 2.75
N ILE A 78 -1.48 -4.18 3.89
CA ILE A 78 -1.81 -3.51 5.12
C ILE A 78 -0.56 -3.52 6.01
N ILE A 79 0.11 -2.37 6.16
CA ILE A 79 1.40 -2.25 6.88
C ILE A 79 1.21 -1.50 8.21
N ALA A 80 1.10 -2.27 9.30
CA ALA A 80 1.04 -1.78 10.68
C ALA A 80 1.10 -2.94 11.67
N ASN A 81 1.36 -2.63 12.94
CA ASN A 81 1.42 -3.63 14.02
C ASN A 81 0.04 -3.95 14.62
N HIS A 82 -0.90 -2.99 14.56
CA HIS A 82 -2.28 -3.12 15.01
C HIS A 82 -3.19 -2.43 14.00
N TYR A 83 -4.27 -3.10 13.61
CA TYR A 83 -5.17 -2.65 12.56
C TYR A 83 -6.63 -2.68 12.99
N ASP A 84 -7.25 -1.51 12.97
CA ASP A 84 -8.69 -1.34 13.02
C ASP A 84 -9.17 -1.12 11.58
N LEU A 85 -9.51 -2.21 10.88
CA LEU A 85 -10.02 -2.13 9.51
C LEU A 85 -11.53 -1.85 9.52
N PRO A 86 -12.05 -1.10 8.54
CA PRO A 86 -13.48 -0.88 8.45
C PRO A 86 -14.19 -2.22 8.24
N PHE A 87 -15.31 -2.41 8.94
CA PHE A 87 -16.13 -3.63 8.90
C PHE A 87 -15.35 -4.91 9.25
N ALA A 88 -14.32 -4.84 10.09
CA ALA A 88 -13.50 -6.02 10.45
C ALA A 88 -14.30 -7.13 11.18
N ASP A 89 -15.47 -6.81 11.72
CA ASP A 89 -16.44 -7.70 12.33
C ASP A 89 -17.30 -8.46 11.29
N ILE A 90 -17.38 -7.95 10.05
CA ILE A 90 -18.21 -8.52 8.97
C ILE A 90 -17.32 -9.09 7.85
N LEU A 91 -16.28 -8.36 7.44
CA LEU A 91 -15.39 -8.72 6.34
C LEU A 91 -14.15 -9.46 6.83
N ASN A 92 -13.93 -10.65 6.27
CA ASN A 92 -12.68 -11.37 6.47
C ASN A 92 -11.56 -10.76 5.61
N TRP A 93 -10.91 -9.71 6.12
CA TRP A 93 -9.80 -9.06 5.43
C TRP A 93 -8.67 -10.00 5.00
N LYS A 94 -8.45 -11.10 5.73
CA LYS A 94 -7.40 -12.07 5.39
C LYS A 94 -7.65 -12.80 4.07
N SER A 95 -8.87 -12.81 3.55
CA SER A 95 -9.17 -13.51 2.29
C SER A 95 -8.85 -12.68 1.04
N PHE A 96 -8.62 -11.37 1.17
CA PHE A 96 -8.40 -10.48 0.03
C PHE A 96 -7.35 -9.38 0.26
N SER A 97 -6.62 -9.43 1.37
CA SER A 97 -5.53 -8.51 1.67
C SER A 97 -4.33 -9.23 2.27
N ILE A 98 -3.18 -8.58 2.23
CA ILE A 98 -1.94 -9.06 2.84
C ILE A 98 -1.60 -8.15 4.01
N VAL A 99 -1.38 -8.71 5.20
CA VAL A 99 -0.95 -7.94 6.37
C VAL A 99 0.55 -8.14 6.58
N VAL A 100 1.28 -7.03 6.71
CA VAL A 100 2.74 -7.02 6.87
C VAL A 100 3.07 -6.20 8.12
N ALA A 101 3.89 -6.77 9.01
CA ALA A 101 4.35 -6.03 10.18
C ALA A 101 5.26 -4.87 9.75
N THR A 102 5.28 -3.79 10.54
CA THR A 102 6.13 -2.62 10.24
C THR A 102 7.61 -2.99 10.09
N LEU A 103 8.07 -3.96 10.89
CA LEU A 103 9.45 -4.43 10.87
C LEU A 103 9.82 -5.16 9.57
N ASP A 104 8.82 -5.73 8.88
CA ASP A 104 8.99 -6.52 7.66
C ASP A 104 8.90 -5.67 6.38
N ILE A 105 8.87 -4.33 6.49
CA ILE A 105 8.94 -3.43 5.33
C ILE A 105 10.10 -3.79 4.37
N PRO A 106 11.33 -4.12 4.83
CA PRO A 106 12.41 -4.55 3.94
C PRO A 106 12.15 -5.85 3.19
N LEU A 107 11.22 -6.69 3.68
CA LEU A 107 10.88 -7.98 3.11
C LEU A 107 9.69 -7.92 2.15
N LEU A 108 9.11 -6.73 1.89
CA LEU A 108 7.90 -6.57 1.07
C LEU A 108 8.00 -7.30 -0.27
N LYS A 109 9.12 -7.17 -1.00
CA LYS A 109 9.27 -7.82 -2.30
C LYS A 109 9.21 -9.35 -2.20
N GLN A 110 9.78 -9.95 -1.15
CA GLN A 110 9.69 -11.39 -0.89
C GLN A 110 8.24 -11.78 -0.60
N VAL A 111 7.60 -11.09 0.35
CA VAL A 111 6.21 -11.36 0.75
C VAL A 111 5.24 -11.27 -0.43
N LEU A 112 5.42 -10.29 -1.32
CA LEU A 112 4.51 -10.03 -2.43
C LEU A 112 4.74 -10.91 -3.67
N LYS A 113 5.94 -11.50 -3.80
CA LYS A 113 6.26 -12.41 -4.91
C LYS A 113 5.98 -13.88 -4.58
N GLY A 114 5.98 -14.24 -3.29
CA GLY A 114 5.84 -15.63 -2.83
C GLY A 114 7.20 -16.31 -2.78
#